data_AF-A0A0Q7UPJ6-F1
#
_entry.id   AF-A0A0Q7UPJ6-F1
#
_cell.length_a   1.000
_cell.length_b   1.000
_cell.length_c   1.000
_cell.angle_alpha   90.00
_cell.angle_beta   90.00
_cell.angle_gamma   90.00
#
_symmetry.space_group_name_H-M   'P 1'
#
loop_
_entity.id
_entity.type
_entity.pdbx_description
1 polymer ?
#
loop_
_entity_poly.entity_id
_entity_poly.type
_entity_poly.pdbx_seq_one_letter_code
_entity_poly.pdbx_strand_id
1 'polypeptide(L)'
;MPLDPLADLRERMRKLERMFHTNPLERASITYGRLRIIGGQLLVDAGGNVTIVGTLSVEGTSQITGTVEITGPLTSTGTVNLNGPTNIAGNLDVTGTTHLGGPTTIDGNTAIEGNVTVQNGGRIDVGGVTLDSSYATPRVNLGGAQIESATGTAITFTAGTSIFYLTGGTLRIPGMTTGGTHHVTCDLAGNLGSAERIGDT
;
A
#
# COMPACT_ATOMS: atom_id res chain seq x y z
N MET A 1 45.92 66.32 -36.97
CA MET A 1 44.65 66.61 -37.68
C MET A 1 43.59 66.89 -36.63
N PRO A 2 42.80 67.98 -36.75
CA PRO A 2 41.66 68.18 -35.86
C PRO A 2 40.60 67.13 -36.20
N LEU A 3 40.09 66.43 -35.19
CA LEU A 3 38.96 65.52 -35.35
C LEU A 3 37.76 66.33 -35.85
N ASP A 4 37.21 65.99 -37.01
CA ASP A 4 35.92 66.53 -37.47
C ASP A 4 34.84 66.12 -36.46
N PRO A 5 34.28 67.06 -35.67
CA PRO A 5 33.33 66.74 -34.62
C PRO A 5 32.06 66.08 -35.16
N LEU A 6 31.69 66.38 -36.41
CA LEU A 6 30.51 65.81 -37.07
C LEU A 6 30.76 64.37 -37.51
N ALA A 7 31.98 64.05 -37.94
CA ALA A 7 32.37 62.69 -38.29
C ALA A 7 32.40 61.77 -37.05
N ASP A 8 32.92 62.26 -35.92
CA ASP A 8 32.90 61.50 -34.66
C ASP A 8 31.47 61.24 -34.18
N LEU A 9 30.59 62.25 -34.25
CA LEU A 9 29.18 62.09 -33.88
C LEU A 9 28.46 61.06 -34.75
N ARG A 10 28.67 61.08 -36.07
CA ARG A 10 28.06 60.12 -37.01
C ARG A 10 28.49 58.69 -36.71
N GLU A 11 29.75 58.47 -36.36
CA GLU A 11 30.23 57.13 -36.05
C GLU A 11 29.70 56.62 -34.70
N ARG A 12 29.59 57.50 -33.70
CA ARG A 12 28.91 57.18 -32.44
C ARG A 12 27.44 56.81 -32.65
N MET A 13 26.73 57.54 -33.51
CA MET A 13 25.34 57.22 -33.84
C MET A 13 25.21 55.87 -34.53
N ARG A 14 26.06 55.54 -35.52
CA ARG A 14 26.06 54.19 -36.12
C ARG A 14 26.33 53.09 -35.10
N LYS A 15 27.23 53.33 -34.14
CA LYS A 15 27.53 52.35 -33.09
C LYS A 15 26.30 52.14 -32.19
N LEU A 16 25.60 53.21 -31.84
CA LEU A 16 24.38 53.15 -31.05
C LEU A 16 23.24 52.44 -31.79
N GLU A 17 23.03 52.77 -33.07
CA GLU A 17 22.06 52.10 -33.93
C GLU A 17 22.33 50.60 -34.03
N ARG A 18 23.61 50.19 -34.15
CA ARG A 18 23.98 48.77 -34.11
C ARG A 18 23.61 48.13 -32.78
N MET A 19 23.86 48.80 -31.65
CA MET A 19 23.48 48.27 -30.33
C MET A 19 21.96 48.07 -30.17
N PHE A 20 21.14 48.92 -30.80
CA PHE A 20 19.67 48.76 -30.76
C PHE A 20 19.14 47.60 -31.61
N HIS A 21 19.88 47.14 -32.62
CA HIS A 21 19.45 46.06 -33.51
C HIS A 21 20.09 44.71 -33.19
N THR A 22 21.11 44.66 -32.33
CA THR A 22 21.72 43.43 -31.82
C THR A 22 21.04 42.93 -30.55
N ASN A 23 21.29 41.68 -30.14
CA ASN A 23 20.88 41.15 -28.84
C ASN A 23 21.88 41.59 -27.76
N PRO A 24 21.62 42.64 -26.97
CA PRO A 24 22.62 43.20 -26.06
C PRO A 24 23.00 42.27 -24.90
N LEU A 25 22.22 41.20 -24.66
CA LEU A 25 22.39 40.28 -23.53
C LEU A 25 22.95 38.90 -23.91
N GLU A 26 23.25 38.65 -25.18
CA GLU A 26 23.68 37.31 -25.65
C GLU A 26 24.86 36.74 -24.86
N ARG A 27 25.78 37.61 -24.40
CA ARG A 27 26.97 37.24 -23.61
C ARG A 27 27.13 38.07 -22.34
N ALA A 28 26.04 38.66 -21.85
CA ALA A 28 26.08 39.45 -20.62
C ALA A 28 26.25 38.53 -19.41
N SER A 29 27.03 38.99 -18.42
CA SER A 29 27.19 38.28 -17.15
C SER A 29 27.10 39.26 -15.98
N ILE A 30 26.63 38.77 -14.83
CA ILE A 30 26.56 39.52 -13.57
C ILE A 30 27.42 38.77 -12.57
N THR A 31 28.62 39.27 -12.27
CA THR A 31 29.57 38.59 -11.37
C THR A 31 29.39 38.99 -9.90
N TYR A 32 29.10 40.27 -9.64
CA TYR A 32 29.06 40.83 -8.27
C TYR A 32 27.76 41.60 -7.97
N GLY A 33 26.65 41.15 -8.55
CA GLY A 33 25.35 41.81 -8.38
C GLY A 33 24.22 40.82 -8.21
N ARG A 34 23.00 41.36 -8.09
CA ARG A 34 21.77 40.56 -8.09
C ARG A 34 20.98 40.83 -9.36
N LEU A 35 20.34 39.79 -9.91
CA LEU A 35 19.31 39.94 -10.91
C LEU A 35 17.95 40.14 -10.21
N ARG A 36 17.18 41.16 -10.61
CA ARG A 36 15.80 41.34 -10.17
C ARG A 36 14.91 41.58 -11.38
N ILE A 37 13.88 40.76 -11.53
CA ILE A 37 12.83 40.89 -12.55
C ILE A 37 11.54 41.28 -11.82
N ILE A 38 10.85 42.32 -12.27
CA ILE A 38 9.61 42.82 -11.64
C ILE A 38 8.50 42.81 -12.69
N GLY A 39 7.36 42.20 -12.36
CA GLY A 39 6.18 42.24 -13.24
C GLY A 39 6.29 41.45 -14.55
N GLY A 40 7.30 40.60 -14.69
CA GLY A 40 7.53 39.75 -15.86
C GLY A 40 8.02 38.36 -15.50
N GLN A 41 8.26 37.52 -16.51
CA GLN A 41 8.76 36.15 -16.37
C GLN A 41 10.22 36.03 -16.83
N LEU A 42 10.95 35.05 -16.28
CA LEU A 42 12.19 34.56 -16.86
C LEU A 42 11.86 33.37 -17.77
N LEU A 43 12.05 33.52 -19.08
CA LEU A 43 11.88 32.43 -20.04
C LEU A 43 13.25 31.89 -20.46
N VAL A 44 13.43 30.58 -20.39
CA VAL A 44 14.58 29.85 -20.91
C VAL A 44 14.07 28.83 -21.93
N ASP A 45 14.53 28.94 -23.16
CA ASP A 45 14.01 28.30 -24.38
C ASP A 45 15.17 27.63 -25.14
N ALA A 46 14.87 26.87 -26.19
CA ALA A 46 15.80 26.34 -27.18
C ALA A 46 16.88 25.45 -26.58
N GLY A 47 16.51 24.68 -25.54
CA GLY A 47 17.43 23.80 -24.81
C GLY A 47 18.37 24.55 -23.86
N GLY A 48 18.09 25.81 -23.54
CA GLY A 48 18.78 26.54 -22.51
C GLY A 48 18.61 25.87 -21.14
N ASN A 49 19.69 25.85 -20.36
CA ASN A 49 19.71 25.23 -19.03
C ASN A 49 19.81 26.30 -17.95
N VAL A 50 19.13 26.08 -16.82
CA VAL A 50 19.32 26.86 -15.60
C VAL A 50 20.06 26.00 -14.59
N THR A 51 21.25 26.46 -14.18
CA THR A 51 22.01 25.83 -13.09
C THR A 51 22.10 26.80 -11.93
N ILE A 52 21.63 26.37 -10.76
CA ILE A 52 21.70 27.15 -9.52
C ILE A 52 22.69 26.46 -8.60
N VAL A 53 23.78 27.13 -8.28
CA VAL A 53 24.75 26.65 -7.28
C VAL A 53 24.33 27.23 -5.93
N GLY A 54 23.92 26.37 -5.00
CA GLY A 54 23.40 26.76 -3.69
C GLY A 54 21.91 26.45 -3.56
N THR A 55 21.19 27.27 -2.81
CA THR A 55 19.78 27.03 -2.48
C THR A 55 18.84 27.73 -3.47
N LEU A 56 17.84 27.00 -3.96
CA LEU A 56 16.67 27.57 -4.62
C LEU A 56 15.51 27.60 -3.61
N SER A 57 14.98 28.80 -3.34
CA SER A 57 13.72 28.97 -2.61
C SER A 57 12.67 29.46 -3.60
N VAL A 58 11.56 28.73 -3.70
CA VAL A 58 10.42 29.14 -4.53
C VAL A 58 9.24 29.42 -3.61
N GLU A 59 8.68 30.62 -3.73
CA GLU A 59 7.43 30.97 -3.08
C GLU A 59 6.30 30.83 -4.10
N GLY A 60 5.27 30.06 -3.73
CA GLY A 60 4.16 29.71 -4.62
C GLY A 60 4.31 28.34 -5.29
N THR A 61 3.57 28.14 -6.38
CA THR A 61 3.48 26.85 -7.07
C THR A 61 4.62 26.65 -8.06
N SER A 62 5.20 25.46 -8.07
CA SER A 62 6.12 24.99 -9.12
C SER A 62 5.50 23.83 -9.87
N GLN A 63 5.63 23.82 -11.21
CA GLN A 63 5.26 22.68 -12.05
C GLN A 63 6.50 22.22 -12.81
N ILE A 64 6.80 20.92 -12.72
CA ILE A 64 7.89 20.28 -13.47
C ILE A 64 7.26 19.15 -14.28
N THR A 65 7.36 19.22 -15.60
CA THR A 65 6.77 18.22 -16.52
C THR A 65 7.76 17.11 -16.91
N GLY A 66 8.97 17.15 -16.37
CA GLY A 66 10.04 16.18 -16.59
C GLY A 66 10.37 15.34 -15.35
N THR A 67 11.48 14.62 -15.44
CA THR A 67 12.02 13.86 -14.31
C THR A 67 12.55 14.79 -13.24
N VAL A 68 12.27 14.47 -11.98
CA VAL A 68 12.85 15.14 -10.81
C VAL A 68 13.67 14.10 -10.07
N GLU A 69 14.97 14.35 -9.96
CA GLU A 69 15.87 13.58 -9.11
C GLU A 69 16.15 14.37 -7.84
N ILE A 70 15.93 13.75 -6.69
CA ILE A 70 16.23 14.32 -5.38
C ILE A 70 17.19 13.36 -4.69
N THR A 71 18.45 13.78 -4.54
CA THR A 71 19.49 12.97 -3.90
C THR A 71 19.49 13.13 -2.37
N GLY A 72 18.83 14.17 -1.86
CA GLY A 72 18.65 14.43 -0.43
C GLY A 72 17.26 14.02 0.07
N PRO A 73 16.96 14.30 1.35
CA PRO A 73 15.64 14.05 1.91
C PRO A 73 14.58 14.93 1.24
N LEU A 74 13.40 14.35 1.02
CA LEU A 74 12.19 15.07 0.60
C LEU A 74 11.21 15.09 1.79
N THR A 75 10.86 16.29 2.24
CA THR A 75 9.79 16.50 3.21
C THR A 75 8.62 17.20 2.53
N SER A 76 7.44 16.60 2.59
CA SER A 76 6.18 17.24 2.17
C SER A 76 5.25 17.34 3.37
N THR A 77 4.75 18.55 3.65
CA THR A 77 3.72 18.78 4.67
C THR A 77 2.30 18.60 4.11
N GLY A 78 2.17 18.54 2.79
CA GLY A 78 0.91 18.31 2.09
C GLY A 78 0.83 16.92 1.46
N THR A 79 -0.26 16.66 0.76
CA THR A 79 -0.50 15.41 0.05
C THR A 79 0.54 15.19 -1.05
N VAL A 80 1.07 13.96 -1.11
CA VAL A 80 1.90 13.48 -2.22
C VAL A 80 1.12 12.44 -2.99
N ASN A 81 0.88 12.69 -4.27
CA ASN A 81 0.27 11.72 -5.18
C ASN A 81 1.36 11.14 -6.09
N LEU A 82 1.65 9.86 -5.94
CA LEU A 82 2.60 9.14 -6.78
C LEU A 82 1.80 8.28 -7.78
N ASN A 83 1.89 8.64 -9.06
CA ASN A 83 1.27 7.86 -10.11
C ASN A 83 2.28 6.86 -10.66
N GLY A 84 1.93 5.57 -10.62
CA GLY A 84 2.80 4.48 -11.09
C GLY A 84 3.53 3.75 -9.97
N PRO A 85 4.45 2.82 -10.33
CA PRO A 85 5.17 2.01 -9.36
C PRO A 85 6.03 2.88 -8.43
N THR A 86 5.94 2.61 -7.13
CA THR A 86 6.76 3.26 -6.11
C THR A 86 7.58 2.18 -5.40
N ASN A 87 8.89 2.36 -5.32
CA ASN A 87 9.78 1.50 -4.57
C ASN A 87 10.32 2.25 -3.35
N ILE A 88 10.17 1.66 -2.17
CA ILE A 88 10.69 2.19 -0.91
C ILE A 88 11.70 1.17 -0.41
N ALA A 89 12.99 1.49 -0.50
CA ALA A 89 14.06 0.58 -0.10
C ALA A 89 14.25 0.49 1.42
N GLY A 90 13.73 1.47 2.17
CA GLY A 90 13.80 1.53 3.63
C GLY A 90 12.47 1.16 4.30
N ASN A 91 12.38 1.44 5.59
CA ASN A 91 11.16 1.24 6.35
C ASN A 91 10.07 2.23 5.91
N LEU A 92 8.83 1.74 5.83
CA LEU A 92 7.64 2.55 5.65
C LEU A 92 6.84 2.54 6.95
N ASP A 93 6.73 3.71 7.59
CA ASP A 93 5.86 3.93 8.74
C ASP A 93 4.61 4.70 8.28
N VAL A 94 3.43 4.15 8.55
CA VAL A 94 2.14 4.76 8.22
C VAL A 94 1.29 4.81 9.47
N THR A 95 1.15 6.00 10.03
CA THR A 95 0.32 6.23 11.23
C THR A 95 -1.17 6.38 10.90
N GLY A 96 -1.50 6.56 9.62
CA GLY A 96 -2.87 6.71 9.12
C GLY A 96 -3.45 5.42 8.57
N THR A 97 -4.62 5.53 7.94
CA THR A 97 -5.24 4.39 7.25
C THR A 97 -4.48 4.05 5.97
N THR A 98 -4.33 2.74 5.71
CA THR A 98 -3.76 2.22 4.47
C THR A 98 -4.82 1.44 3.72
N HIS A 99 -4.98 1.70 2.42
CA HIS A 99 -5.86 0.94 1.54
C HIS A 99 -5.04 0.32 0.41
N LEU A 100 -5.00 -1.01 0.36
CA LEU A 100 -4.32 -1.78 -0.68
C LEU A 100 -5.39 -2.40 -1.59
N GLY A 101 -5.60 -1.82 -2.77
CA GLY A 101 -6.64 -2.25 -3.70
C GLY A 101 -6.29 -3.49 -4.54
N GLY A 102 -5.02 -3.91 -4.52
CA GLY A 102 -4.52 -5.07 -5.27
C GLY A 102 -4.00 -6.19 -4.36
N PRO A 103 -3.61 -7.33 -4.95
CA PRO A 103 -2.94 -8.39 -4.22
C PRO A 103 -1.72 -7.86 -3.47
N THR A 104 -1.57 -8.27 -2.22
CA THR A 104 -0.46 -7.86 -1.35
C THR A 104 0.29 -9.10 -0.90
N THR A 105 1.60 -9.09 -1.07
CA THR A 105 2.51 -10.13 -0.53
C THR A 105 3.36 -9.48 0.55
N ILE A 106 3.46 -10.14 1.70
CA ILE A 106 4.35 -9.75 2.80
C ILE A 106 5.36 -10.87 2.97
N ASP A 107 6.63 -10.56 2.73
CA ASP A 107 7.72 -11.47 3.03
C ASP A 107 8.21 -11.19 4.46
N GLY A 108 8.02 -12.16 5.36
CA GLY A 108 8.32 -12.04 6.78
C GLY A 108 7.10 -12.11 7.70
N ASN A 109 7.35 -11.84 8.98
CA ASN A 109 6.33 -11.98 10.02
C ASN A 109 5.34 -10.80 9.99
N THR A 110 4.06 -11.11 10.12
CA THR A 110 2.99 -10.10 10.24
C THR A 110 2.34 -10.21 11.62
N ALA A 111 2.23 -9.08 12.33
CA ALA A 111 1.47 -8.97 13.56
C ALA A 111 0.28 -8.02 13.34
N ILE A 112 -0.91 -8.43 13.76
CA ILE A 112 -2.13 -7.62 13.70
C ILE A 112 -2.68 -7.57 15.12
N GLU A 113 -2.65 -6.38 15.74
CA GLU A 113 -3.15 -6.19 17.11
C GLU A 113 -4.67 -6.04 17.18
N GLY A 114 -5.30 -5.76 16.03
CA GLY A 114 -6.74 -5.64 15.88
C GLY A 114 -7.41 -6.87 15.26
N ASN A 115 -8.64 -6.69 14.82
CA ASN A 115 -9.41 -7.76 14.18
C ASN A 115 -9.01 -7.94 12.72
N VAL A 116 -9.05 -9.20 12.25
CA VAL A 116 -8.98 -9.55 10.84
C VAL A 116 -10.37 -9.94 10.36
N THR A 117 -10.90 -9.18 9.40
CA THR A 117 -12.17 -9.50 8.73
C THR A 117 -11.88 -9.94 7.30
N VAL A 118 -12.35 -11.13 6.94
CA VAL A 118 -12.28 -11.66 5.58
C VAL A 118 -13.66 -11.55 4.95
N GLN A 119 -13.73 -10.93 3.77
CA GLN A 119 -15.01 -10.77 3.05
C GLN A 119 -15.53 -12.10 2.53
N ASN A 120 -16.82 -12.17 2.22
CA ASN A 120 -17.45 -13.37 1.67
C ASN A 120 -16.71 -13.87 0.42
N GLY A 121 -16.38 -15.16 0.40
CA GLY A 121 -15.58 -15.79 -0.65
C GLY A 121 -14.07 -15.72 -0.43
N GLY A 122 -13.60 -14.99 0.59
CA GLY A 122 -12.20 -15.02 1.00
C GLY A 122 -11.88 -16.22 1.90
N ARG A 123 -10.60 -16.60 1.94
CA ARG A 123 -10.07 -17.69 2.78
C ARG A 123 -8.77 -17.29 3.50
N ILE A 124 -8.48 -17.96 4.62
CA ILE A 124 -7.18 -17.90 5.31
C ILE A 124 -6.56 -19.28 5.26
N ASP A 125 -5.38 -19.42 4.65
CA ASP A 125 -4.63 -20.68 4.63
C ASP A 125 -3.42 -20.64 5.54
N VAL A 126 -3.24 -21.69 6.33
CA VAL A 126 -2.10 -21.87 7.24
C VAL A 126 -1.60 -23.31 7.09
N GLY A 127 -0.72 -23.54 6.12
CA GLY A 127 0.01 -24.81 5.99
C GLY A 127 -0.87 -26.07 5.90
N GLY A 128 -2.03 -25.98 5.23
CA GLY A 128 -2.99 -27.10 5.07
C GLY A 128 -4.24 -27.00 5.94
N VAL A 129 -4.31 -26.00 6.83
CA VAL A 129 -5.55 -25.58 7.50
C VAL A 129 -6.13 -24.39 6.76
N THR A 130 -7.42 -24.43 6.42
CA THR A 130 -8.09 -23.32 5.74
C THR A 130 -9.36 -22.90 6.49
N LEU A 131 -9.47 -21.61 6.81
CA LEU A 131 -10.74 -20.98 7.17
C LEU A 131 -11.41 -20.51 5.89
N ASP A 132 -12.51 -21.12 5.49
CA ASP A 132 -13.15 -20.88 4.20
C ASP A 132 -14.59 -20.37 4.38
N SER A 133 -14.82 -19.14 3.95
CA SER A 133 -16.12 -18.48 3.99
C SER A 133 -16.93 -18.60 2.69
N SER A 134 -16.38 -19.27 1.66
CA SER A 134 -17.04 -19.43 0.35
C SER A 134 -18.20 -20.43 0.36
N TYR A 135 -18.30 -21.27 1.39
CA TYR A 135 -19.38 -22.22 1.58
C TYR A 135 -20.62 -21.57 2.21
N ALA A 136 -21.81 -22.10 1.90
CA ALA A 136 -23.09 -21.62 2.45
C ALA A 136 -23.12 -21.64 3.99
N THR A 137 -22.43 -22.62 4.59
CA THR A 137 -22.05 -22.64 6.01
C THR A 137 -20.52 -22.54 6.06
N PRO A 138 -19.93 -21.50 6.68
CA PRO A 138 -18.48 -21.37 6.77
C PRO A 138 -17.83 -22.59 7.40
N ARG A 139 -16.66 -22.99 6.90
CA ARG A 139 -15.97 -24.22 7.30
C ARG A 139 -14.54 -23.96 7.73
N VAL A 140 -14.03 -24.82 8.60
CA VAL A 140 -12.60 -25.00 8.82
C VAL A 140 -12.19 -26.33 8.20
N ASN A 141 -11.30 -26.27 7.21
CA ASN A 141 -10.73 -27.43 6.56
C ASN A 141 -9.38 -27.78 7.21
N LEU A 142 -9.15 -29.05 7.51
CA LEU A 142 -7.95 -29.60 8.14
C LEU A 142 -7.35 -30.69 7.23
N GLY A 143 -6.89 -30.29 6.03
CA GLY A 143 -6.49 -31.22 4.98
C GLY A 143 -7.66 -32.06 4.46
N GLY A 144 -7.85 -33.25 5.03
CA GLY A 144 -8.91 -34.20 4.64
C GLY A 144 -10.14 -34.24 5.56
N ALA A 145 -10.13 -33.47 6.65
CA ALA A 145 -11.24 -33.36 7.60
C ALA A 145 -11.85 -31.95 7.57
N GLN A 146 -13.12 -31.83 7.98
CA GLN A 146 -13.83 -30.55 8.02
C GLN A 146 -14.57 -30.36 9.34
N ILE A 147 -14.59 -29.11 9.82
CA ILE A 147 -15.45 -28.62 10.89
C ILE A 147 -16.43 -27.65 10.27
N GLU A 148 -17.71 -27.98 10.33
CA GLU A 148 -18.78 -27.12 9.81
C GLU A 148 -19.94 -27.01 10.80
N SER A 149 -20.62 -25.87 10.77
CA SER A 149 -21.90 -25.72 11.47
C SER A 149 -22.98 -26.38 10.62
N ALA A 150 -23.62 -27.43 11.13
CA ALA A 150 -24.87 -27.92 10.56
C ALA A 150 -25.98 -26.91 10.86
N THR A 151 -26.99 -26.84 9.99
CA THR A 151 -28.16 -25.98 10.18
C THR A 151 -28.75 -26.16 11.59
N GLY A 152 -28.54 -25.17 12.47
CA GLY A 152 -29.35 -24.99 13.67
C GLY A 152 -28.87 -25.62 14.98
N THR A 153 -27.57 -25.88 15.22
CA THR A 153 -26.88 -25.88 16.56
C THR A 153 -25.72 -26.89 16.69
N ALA A 154 -25.51 -27.79 15.72
CA ALA A 154 -24.50 -28.85 15.84
C ALA A 154 -23.23 -28.54 15.03
N ILE A 155 -22.06 -28.71 15.64
CA ILE A 155 -20.78 -28.78 14.93
C ILE A 155 -20.63 -30.20 14.39
N THR A 156 -20.44 -30.34 13.08
CA THR A 156 -20.22 -31.64 12.41
C THR A 156 -18.74 -31.80 12.10
N PHE A 157 -18.19 -32.97 12.45
CA PHE A 157 -16.84 -33.38 12.08
C PHE A 157 -16.95 -34.46 11.00
N THR A 158 -16.70 -34.09 9.75
CA THR A 158 -16.74 -35.02 8.62
C THR A 158 -15.31 -35.51 8.35
N ALA A 159 -15.04 -36.78 8.62
CA ALA A 159 -13.76 -37.43 8.32
C ALA A 159 -13.98 -38.55 7.28
N GLY A 160 -13.17 -38.59 6.22
CA GLY A 160 -13.08 -39.77 5.35
C GLY A 160 -12.33 -40.92 6.05
N THR A 161 -12.75 -42.17 5.85
CA THR A 161 -12.18 -43.50 6.26
C THR A 161 -11.31 -43.64 7.53
N SER A 162 -11.27 -42.67 8.45
CA SER A 162 -10.46 -42.71 9.67
C SER A 162 -11.32 -42.32 10.87
N ILE A 163 -11.29 -43.20 11.87
CA ILE A 163 -12.07 -43.19 13.10
C ILE A 163 -11.79 -41.91 13.92
N PHE A 164 -12.82 -41.33 14.52
CA PHE A 164 -12.73 -40.21 15.46
C PHE A 164 -12.11 -40.69 16.79
N TYR A 165 -10.83 -40.39 17.04
CA TYR A 165 -10.11 -40.71 18.30
C TYR A 165 -10.29 -39.60 19.35
N LEU A 166 -10.94 -39.91 20.48
CA LEU A 166 -11.02 -39.03 21.66
C LEU A 166 -10.07 -39.54 22.75
N THR A 167 -9.15 -38.70 23.22
CA THR A 167 -8.34 -39.00 24.41
C THR A 167 -8.93 -38.23 25.59
N GLY A 168 -9.59 -38.94 26.52
CA GLY A 168 -10.06 -38.36 27.79
C GLY A 168 -11.42 -37.65 27.81
N GLY A 169 -12.33 -37.88 26.86
CA GLY A 169 -13.70 -37.31 26.86
C GLY A 169 -14.69 -38.11 26.00
N THR A 170 -16.00 -37.88 26.17
CA THR A 170 -17.07 -38.65 25.49
C THR A 170 -17.52 -38.06 24.14
N LEU A 171 -17.91 -38.94 23.21
CA LEU A 171 -18.46 -38.64 21.87
C LEU A 171 -20.00 -38.64 21.91
N ARG A 172 -20.64 -37.59 21.36
CA ARG A 172 -22.10 -37.53 21.20
C ARG A 172 -22.50 -37.89 19.76
N ILE A 173 -23.43 -38.84 19.59
CA ILE A 173 -23.88 -39.39 18.30
C ILE A 173 -25.31 -38.89 17.97
N PRO A 174 -25.55 -38.21 16.83
CA PRO A 174 -26.91 -37.84 16.40
C PRO A 174 -27.72 -39.06 15.91
N GLY A 175 -28.98 -39.16 16.32
CA GLY A 175 -29.87 -40.32 16.05
C GLY A 175 -30.75 -40.74 17.23
N MET A 176 -30.54 -40.15 18.40
CA MET A 176 -31.47 -40.26 19.52
C MET A 176 -32.68 -39.35 19.27
N THR A 177 -33.76 -39.92 18.74
CA THR A 177 -35.03 -39.22 18.55
C THR A 177 -35.69 -38.88 19.89
N THR A 178 -36.05 -37.61 20.06
CA THR A 178 -37.05 -37.03 20.99
C THR A 178 -37.35 -37.78 22.29
N GLY A 179 -36.94 -37.19 23.42
CA GLY A 179 -37.63 -37.35 24.71
C GLY A 179 -36.91 -38.13 25.81
N GLY A 180 -35.71 -38.68 25.59
CA GLY A 180 -34.98 -39.45 26.59
C GLY A 180 -33.60 -38.89 26.95
N THR A 181 -33.18 -39.08 28.21
CA THR A 181 -31.76 -38.97 28.61
C THR A 181 -31.08 -40.31 28.31
N HIS A 182 -30.00 -40.32 27.51
CA HIS A 182 -29.23 -41.53 27.23
C HIS A 182 -27.83 -41.37 27.82
N HIS A 183 -27.44 -42.27 28.71
CA HIS A 183 -26.10 -42.35 29.27
C HIS A 183 -25.27 -43.36 28.47
N VAL A 184 -24.14 -42.91 27.93
CA VAL A 184 -23.09 -43.79 27.39
C VAL A 184 -22.04 -43.96 28.47
N THR A 185 -22.04 -45.11 29.15
CA THR A 185 -21.02 -45.45 30.15
C THR A 185 -19.88 -46.24 29.51
N CYS A 186 -18.66 -46.01 29.99
CA CYS A 186 -17.50 -46.84 29.69
C CYS A 186 -17.10 -47.61 30.95
N ASP A 187 -16.44 -48.77 30.77
CA ASP A 187 -15.81 -49.47 31.88
C ASP A 187 -14.60 -48.68 32.43
N LEU A 188 -14.03 -49.12 33.56
CA LEU A 188 -12.84 -48.48 34.15
C LEU A 188 -11.60 -48.49 33.22
N ALA A 189 -11.63 -49.27 32.14
CA ALA A 189 -10.60 -49.35 31.11
C ALA A 189 -10.93 -48.51 29.85
N GLY A 190 -12.09 -47.83 29.82
CA GLY A 190 -12.53 -46.98 28.71
C GLY A 190 -13.29 -47.69 27.59
N ASN A 191 -13.63 -48.98 27.72
CA ASN A 191 -14.38 -49.71 26.70
C ASN A 191 -15.88 -49.40 26.76
N LEU A 192 -16.52 -49.23 25.61
CA LEU A 192 -17.96 -48.98 25.48
C LEU A 192 -18.73 -50.30 25.51
N GLY A 193 -19.45 -50.56 26.60
CA GLY A 193 -20.05 -51.88 26.86
C GLY A 193 -21.39 -52.15 26.15
N SER A 194 -22.26 -51.16 26.02
CA SER A 194 -23.54 -51.23 25.29
C SER A 194 -24.31 -49.92 25.43
N ALA A 195 -25.16 -49.57 24.46
CA ALA A 195 -26.12 -48.46 24.61
C ALA A 195 -27.46 -49.01 25.11
N GLU A 196 -27.91 -48.57 26.29
CA GLU A 196 -29.20 -48.97 26.88
C GLU A 196 -30.18 -47.78 26.92
N ARG A 197 -31.43 -48.02 26.48
CA ARG A 197 -32.51 -47.02 26.47
C ARG A 197 -33.24 -47.08 27.82
N ILE A 198 -33.10 -46.05 28.67
CA ILE A 198 -33.57 -46.09 30.09
C ILE A 198 -35.06 -45.72 30.27
N GLY A 199 -35.77 -45.26 29.24
CA GLY A 199 -37.25 -45.16 29.28
C GLY A 199 -37.82 -43.97 28.53
N ASP A 200 -39.14 -43.99 28.36
CA ASP A 200 -39.95 -42.90 27.81
C ASP A 200 -40.55 -42.10 28.98
N THR A 201 -40.35 -40.78 29.01
CA THR A 201 -41.20 -39.86 29.81
C THR A 201 -42.29 -39.28 28.95
#